data_AF-A0A1M5F073-F1
#
_entry.id   AF-A0A1M5F073-F1
#
_cell.length_a   1.000
_cell.length_b   1.000
_cell.length_c   1.000
_cell.angle_alpha   90.00
_cell.angle_beta   90.00
_cell.angle_gamma   90.00
#
_symmetry.space_group_name_H-M   'P 1'
#
loop_
_entity.id
_entity.type
_entity.pdbx_description
1 polymer ?
#
loop_
_entity_poly.entity_id
_entity_poly.type
_entity_poly.pdbx_seq_one_letter_code
_entity_poly.pdbx_strand_id
1 'polypeptide(L)'
;MKLVYQPHDLLWVNHLSDDEQPPAWFHLTDLISRPVVVRRAPYQADRIAVGIRGFSRSQRHASLVTPQAIVRHLTPEQLVEQQGWYTQYQNHPLPHWQTLADIDDIFRSYSLAWGITGSLAFELATGMRTANQQSDIDLRILAPTPLDKQRASELAQQLTTLAQRPDVQIETALGAFALSEWLQTSGSVMIKSNQGPFLSANPWQTDSE
;
A
#
# COMPACT_ATOMS: atom_id res chain seq x y z
N MET A 1 -14.93 8.46 11.50
CA MET A 1 -14.61 9.46 10.46
C MET A 1 -13.83 8.76 9.37
N LYS A 2 -14.24 8.88 8.10
CA LYS A 2 -13.46 8.39 6.97
C LYS A 2 -12.16 9.21 6.93
N LEU A 3 -11.01 8.56 7.05
CA LEU A 3 -9.74 9.26 6.87
C LEU A 3 -9.72 9.85 5.45
N VAL A 4 -9.39 11.14 5.35
CA VAL A 4 -9.20 11.81 4.04
C VAL A 4 -8.03 11.16 3.29
N TYR A 5 -7.04 10.62 4.01
CA TYR A 5 -5.87 9.94 3.48
C TYR A 5 -5.78 8.51 4.00
N GLN A 6 -5.59 7.54 3.10
CA GLN A 6 -5.62 6.12 3.43
C GLN A 6 -4.21 5.55 3.58
N PRO A 7 -4.00 4.50 4.39
CA PRO A 7 -2.71 3.83 4.50
C PRO A 7 -2.15 3.44 3.14
N HIS A 8 -0.86 3.68 2.91
CA HIS A 8 -0.15 3.53 1.63
C HIS A 8 -0.32 4.66 0.61
N ASP A 9 -1.16 5.66 0.88
CA ASP A 9 -1.16 6.87 0.08
C ASP A 9 0.19 7.58 0.15
N LEU A 10 0.63 8.16 -0.97
CA LEU A 10 1.86 8.91 -1.09
C LEU A 10 1.54 10.40 -1.01
N LEU A 11 2.18 11.09 -0.07
CA LEU A 11 2.00 12.52 0.17
C LEU A 11 3.32 13.23 -0.05
N TRP A 12 3.37 14.18 -0.98
CA TRP A 12 4.46 15.16 -1.00
C TRP A 12 4.07 16.28 -0.06
N VAL A 13 5.00 16.64 0.82
CA VAL A 13 4.78 17.61 1.87
C VAL A 13 5.92 18.62 1.89
N ASN A 14 5.63 19.86 2.29
CA ASN A 14 6.66 20.90 2.40
C ASN A 14 7.37 20.89 3.77
N HIS A 15 6.79 20.28 4.80
CA HIS A 15 7.42 20.07 6.11
C HIS A 15 6.83 18.84 6.82
N LEU A 16 7.58 18.31 7.79
CA LEU A 16 7.10 17.33 8.77
C LEU A 16 6.55 18.06 10.00
N SER A 17 5.70 17.41 10.76
CA SER A 17 5.07 17.93 11.98
C SER A 17 5.50 17.16 13.23
N ASP A 18 6.65 16.51 13.16
CA ASP A 18 7.29 15.85 14.30
C ASP A 18 8.06 16.85 15.15
N ASP A 19 8.08 16.58 16.45
CA ASP A 19 8.96 17.26 17.40
C ASP A 19 10.37 16.63 17.42
N GLU A 20 10.52 15.43 16.83
CA GLU A 20 11.78 14.69 16.73
C GLU A 20 12.63 15.13 15.52
N GLN A 21 13.95 15.05 15.68
CA GLN A 21 14.84 15.28 14.55
C GLN A 21 14.73 14.14 13.52
N PRO A 22 14.79 14.45 12.21
CA PRO A 22 14.82 13.41 11.20
C PRO A 22 16.05 12.51 11.38
N PRO A 23 15.96 11.23 10.95
CA PRO A 23 17.08 10.32 11.08
C PRO A 23 18.27 10.80 10.24
N ALA A 24 19.50 10.46 10.65
CA ALA A 24 20.73 10.96 10.02
C ALA A 24 20.87 10.69 8.51
N TRP A 25 20.11 9.72 7.98
CA TRP A 25 20.08 9.38 6.55
C TRP A 25 19.05 10.18 5.74
N PHE A 26 18.27 11.07 6.38
CA PHE A 26 17.22 11.86 5.76
C PHE A 26 17.46 13.35 5.96
N HIS A 27 17.46 14.10 4.85
CA HIS A 27 17.52 15.55 4.89
C HIS A 27 16.15 16.12 4.56
N LEU A 28 15.74 17.21 5.21
CA LEU A 28 14.42 17.83 4.95
C LEU A 28 14.24 18.27 3.48
N THR A 29 15.34 18.59 2.78
CA THR A 29 15.33 18.88 1.34
C THR A 29 14.90 17.70 0.49
N ASP A 30 15.02 16.47 1.00
CA ASP A 30 14.57 15.26 0.30
C ASP A 30 13.05 15.25 0.10
N LEU A 31 12.28 15.98 0.91
CA LEU A 31 10.82 16.11 0.75
C LEU A 31 10.40 16.71 -0.59
N ILE A 32 11.32 17.41 -1.28
CA ILE A 32 11.08 17.99 -2.60
C ILE A 32 10.78 16.89 -3.63
N SER A 33 11.51 15.77 -3.58
CA SER A 33 11.41 14.70 -4.57
C SER A 33 10.76 13.42 -4.02
N ARG A 34 10.74 13.25 -2.70
CA ARG A 34 10.30 12.02 -2.04
C ARG A 34 9.00 12.23 -1.28
N PRO A 35 7.93 11.49 -1.60
CA PRO A 35 6.74 11.50 -0.78
C PRO A 35 6.99 10.78 0.55
N VAL A 36 6.25 11.18 1.57
CA VAL A 36 6.02 10.36 2.76
C VAL A 36 4.84 9.41 2.50
N VAL A 37 4.84 8.26 3.17
CA VAL A 37 3.82 7.22 2.96
C VAL A 37 2.88 7.18 4.15
N VAL A 38 1.57 7.34 3.94
CA VAL A 38 0.58 7.21 5.04
C VAL A 38 0.68 5.82 5.66
N ARG A 39 0.74 5.75 6.99
CA ARG A 39 0.82 4.49 7.73
C ARG A 39 -0.39 4.35 8.66
N ARG A 40 -0.67 3.10 9.02
CA ARG A 40 -1.61 2.81 10.11
C ARG A 40 -1.00 3.22 11.44
N ALA A 41 -1.73 4.07 12.16
CA ALA A 41 -1.43 4.46 13.53
C ALA A 41 -2.71 5.02 14.16
N PRO A 42 -2.78 5.11 15.50
CA PRO A 42 -3.91 5.73 16.17
C PRO A 42 -4.14 7.14 15.64
N TYR A 43 -5.41 7.49 15.45
CA TYR A 43 -5.79 8.80 14.93
C TYR A 43 -5.30 9.91 15.86
N GLN A 44 -4.72 10.95 15.27
CA GLN A 44 -4.39 12.21 15.93
C GLN A 44 -5.20 13.31 15.24
N ALA A 45 -5.90 14.13 16.01
CA ALA A 45 -6.98 14.98 15.52
C ALA A 45 -6.62 15.88 14.33
N ASP A 46 -5.36 16.30 14.26
CA ASP A 46 -4.80 17.27 13.32
C ASP A 46 -3.59 16.75 12.55
N ARG A 47 -3.16 15.50 12.81
CA ARG A 47 -1.95 14.92 12.23
C ARG A 47 -2.20 13.57 11.59
N ILE A 48 -1.54 13.37 10.46
CA ILE A 48 -1.57 12.16 9.66
C ILE A 48 -0.29 11.39 9.96
N ALA A 49 -0.43 10.14 10.39
CA ALA A 49 0.70 9.27 10.56
C ALA A 49 1.29 8.88 9.21
N VAL A 50 2.57 9.17 9.04
CA VAL A 50 3.32 8.86 7.82
C VAL A 50 4.61 8.13 8.14
N GLY A 51 5.22 7.59 7.11
CA GLY A 51 6.53 6.96 7.14
C GLY A 51 7.44 7.60 6.11
N ILE A 52 8.62 8.03 6.55
CA ILE A 52 9.71 8.43 5.68
C ILE A 52 10.38 7.17 5.15
N ARG A 53 10.69 7.15 3.85
CA ARG A 53 11.38 6.05 3.17
C ARG A 53 12.73 6.53 2.66
N GLY A 54 13.79 5.84 3.07
CA GLY A 54 15.13 5.96 2.52
C GLY A 54 15.34 5.12 1.26
N PHE A 55 16.59 4.97 0.84
CA PHE A 55 16.97 4.19 -0.35
C PHE A 55 17.05 2.69 -0.07
N SER A 56 17.14 2.28 1.20
CA SER A 56 17.16 0.87 1.61
C SER A 56 15.90 0.48 2.39
N ARG A 57 15.63 -0.84 2.44
CA ARG A 57 14.50 -1.40 3.22
C ARG A 57 14.57 -1.06 4.71
N SER A 58 15.78 -0.90 5.27
CA SER A 58 15.98 -0.57 6.68
C SER A 58 15.82 0.90 7.01
N GLN A 59 15.91 1.80 6.01
CA GLN A 59 15.70 3.23 6.19
C GLN A 59 14.21 3.55 6.16
N ARG A 60 13.56 3.32 7.30
CA ARG A 60 12.15 3.61 7.52
C ARG A 60 12.01 4.34 8.84
N HIS A 61 11.37 5.49 8.84
CA HIS A 61 11.18 6.29 10.05
C HIS A 61 9.73 6.74 10.16
N ALA A 62 9.12 6.53 11.33
CA ALA A 62 7.76 6.97 11.59
C ALA A 62 7.75 8.48 11.83
N SER A 63 6.73 9.15 11.30
CA SER A 63 6.65 10.60 11.30
C SER A 63 5.17 11.03 11.26
N LEU A 64 4.91 12.33 11.41
CA LEU A 64 3.61 12.97 11.37
C LEU A 64 3.63 14.17 10.42
N VAL A 65 2.50 14.42 9.75
CA VAL A 65 2.30 15.62 8.93
C VAL A 65 0.91 16.20 9.18
N THR A 66 0.76 17.52 9.05
CA THR A 66 -0.57 18.15 9.02
C THR A 66 -1.13 18.18 7.59
N PRO A 67 -2.45 18.20 7.40
CA PRO A 67 -3.06 18.35 6.08
C PRO A 67 -2.57 19.59 5.29
N GLN A 68 -2.26 20.68 6.00
CA GLN A 68 -1.78 21.94 5.43
C GLN A 68 -0.37 21.82 4.83
N ALA A 69 0.41 20.83 5.24
CA ALA A 69 1.74 20.58 4.69
C ALA A 69 1.71 19.89 3.32
N ILE A 70 0.57 19.28 2.95
CA ILE A 70 0.44 18.44 1.75
C ILE A 70 0.35 19.30 0.50
N VAL A 71 1.27 19.07 -0.43
CA VAL A 71 1.33 19.76 -1.73
C VAL A 71 0.89 18.86 -2.89
N ARG A 72 0.98 17.54 -2.72
CA ARG A 72 0.51 16.55 -3.71
C ARG A 72 0.12 15.26 -3.00
N HIS A 73 -0.90 14.60 -3.51
CA HIS A 73 -1.39 13.31 -3.04
C HIS A 73 -1.51 12.36 -4.23
N LEU A 74 -1.11 11.11 -4.01
CA LEU A 74 -1.27 10.03 -4.98
C LEU A 74 -1.67 8.74 -4.24
N THR A 75 -2.76 8.11 -4.66
CA THR A 75 -3.19 6.82 -4.10
C THR A 75 -2.57 5.64 -4.85
N PRO A 76 -2.46 4.47 -4.20
CA PRO A 76 -2.17 3.20 -4.85
C PRO A 76 -3.01 2.89 -6.10
N GLU A 77 -4.30 3.23 -6.15
CA GLU A 77 -5.17 2.99 -7.31
C GLU A 77 -4.87 3.96 -8.45
N GLN A 78 -4.57 5.22 -8.14
CA GLN A 78 -4.16 6.19 -9.16
C GLN A 78 -2.84 5.80 -9.84
N LEU A 79 -1.96 5.07 -9.14
CA LEU A 79 -0.77 4.47 -9.76
C LEU A 79 -1.12 3.37 -10.77
N VAL A 80 -2.18 2.61 -10.51
CA VAL A 80 -2.71 1.61 -11.45
C VAL A 80 -3.28 2.28 -12.70
N GLU A 81 -4.04 3.35 -12.54
CA GLU A 81 -4.60 4.13 -13.66
C GLU A 81 -3.51 4.71 -14.59
N GLN A 82 -2.34 5.04 -14.03
CA GLN A 82 -1.21 5.59 -14.81
C GLN A 82 -0.45 4.53 -15.60
N GLN A 83 -0.57 3.25 -15.24
CA GLN A 83 0.06 2.11 -15.93
C GLN A 83 1.57 2.27 -16.20
N GLY A 84 2.29 2.95 -15.29
CA GLY A 84 3.70 3.32 -15.48
C GLY A 84 4.65 2.13 -15.63
N TRP A 85 4.22 0.91 -15.29
CA TRP A 85 5.02 -0.31 -15.48
C TRP A 85 5.29 -0.62 -16.96
N TYR A 86 4.43 -0.21 -17.91
CA TYR A 86 4.73 -0.40 -19.33
C TYR A 86 5.94 0.42 -19.78
N THR A 87 6.13 1.62 -19.22
CA THR A 87 7.34 2.43 -19.45
C THR A 87 8.54 1.87 -18.70
N GLN A 88 8.36 1.41 -17.46
CA GLN A 88 9.45 0.81 -16.68
C GLN A 88 9.97 -0.48 -17.31
N TYR A 89 9.09 -1.33 -17.83
CA TYR A 89 9.44 -2.57 -18.52
C TYR A 89 10.46 -2.35 -19.64
N GLN A 90 10.36 -1.23 -20.37
CA GLN A 90 11.28 -0.89 -21.46
C GLN A 90 12.66 -0.40 -20.97
N ASN A 91 12.73 0.13 -19.75
CA ASN A 91 13.88 0.90 -19.25
C ASN A 91 14.55 0.30 -18.00
N HIS A 92 13.96 -0.76 -17.43
CA HIS A 92 14.36 -1.31 -16.14
C HIS A 92 14.41 -2.84 -16.19
N PRO A 93 15.50 -3.49 -15.71
CA PRO A 93 15.69 -4.94 -15.84
C PRO A 93 14.90 -5.78 -14.82
N LEU A 94 13.93 -5.19 -14.08
CA LEU A 94 13.20 -5.96 -13.07
C LEU A 94 12.03 -6.70 -13.72
N PRO A 95 11.92 -8.03 -13.52
CA PRO A 95 10.81 -8.79 -14.08
C PRO A 95 9.45 -8.38 -13.49
N HIS A 96 9.47 -7.75 -12.30
CA HIS A 96 8.30 -7.22 -11.60
C HIS A 96 7.43 -6.31 -12.47
N TRP A 97 8.03 -5.54 -13.39
CA TRP A 97 7.28 -4.66 -14.29
C TRP A 97 6.44 -5.41 -15.31
N GLN A 98 6.95 -6.54 -15.82
CA GLN A 98 6.17 -7.43 -16.67
C GLN A 98 5.09 -8.12 -15.86
N THR A 99 5.42 -8.62 -14.67
CA THR A 99 4.43 -9.25 -13.80
C THR A 99 3.32 -8.29 -13.37
N LEU A 100 3.59 -6.99 -13.21
CA LEU A 100 2.55 -5.99 -12.97
C LEU A 100 1.58 -5.83 -14.16
N ALA A 101 2.05 -5.98 -15.40
CA ALA A 101 1.17 -6.01 -16.56
C ALA A 101 0.26 -7.25 -16.53
N ASP A 102 0.83 -8.43 -16.24
CA ASP A 102 0.07 -9.68 -16.13
C ASP A 102 -0.96 -9.61 -14.98
N ILE A 103 -0.59 -9.01 -13.84
CA ILE A 103 -1.48 -8.74 -12.70
C ILE A 103 -2.64 -7.85 -13.13
N ASP A 104 -2.38 -6.76 -13.85
CA ASP A 104 -3.43 -5.84 -14.28
C ASP A 104 -4.46 -6.54 -15.18
N ASP A 105 -4.02 -7.38 -16.12
CA ASP A 105 -4.92 -8.18 -16.95
C ASP A 105 -5.79 -9.15 -16.13
N ILE A 106 -5.18 -9.82 -15.13
CA ILE A 106 -5.91 -10.67 -14.19
C ILE A 106 -6.96 -9.83 -13.45
N PHE A 107 -6.59 -8.72 -12.81
CA PHE A 107 -7.50 -7.91 -12.00
C PHE A 107 -8.66 -7.32 -12.81
N ARG A 108 -8.43 -6.91 -14.07
CA ARG A 108 -9.48 -6.45 -14.99
C ARG A 108 -10.56 -7.51 -15.19
N SER A 109 -10.20 -8.79 -15.30
CA SER A 109 -11.16 -9.89 -15.45
C SER A 109 -12.07 -10.10 -14.23
N TYR A 110 -11.63 -9.68 -13.04
CA TYR A 110 -12.41 -9.76 -11.80
C TYR A 110 -13.23 -8.49 -11.50
N SER A 111 -12.98 -7.39 -12.22
CA SER A 111 -13.61 -6.08 -11.98
C SER A 111 -13.42 -5.56 -10.55
N LEU A 112 -12.24 -5.77 -9.98
CA LEU A 112 -11.89 -5.33 -8.63
C LEU A 112 -11.06 -4.04 -8.68
N ALA A 113 -11.39 -3.08 -7.81
CA ALA A 113 -10.54 -1.91 -7.58
C ALA A 113 -9.31 -2.34 -6.76
N TRP A 114 -8.12 -2.07 -7.29
CA TRP A 114 -6.86 -2.47 -6.68
C TRP A 114 -5.79 -1.38 -6.85
N GLY A 115 -4.78 -1.43 -5.99
CA GLY A 115 -3.69 -0.47 -5.99
C GLY A 115 -2.35 -1.14 -5.71
N ILE A 116 -1.27 -0.53 -6.21
CA ILE A 116 0.12 -0.98 -5.97
C ILE A 116 0.65 -0.23 -4.74
N THR A 117 1.34 -0.94 -3.85
CA THR A 117 2.01 -0.36 -2.69
C THR A 117 3.49 -0.76 -2.67
N GLY A 118 4.18 -0.60 -1.54
CA GLY A 118 5.57 -1.05 -1.41
C GLY A 118 6.58 -0.23 -2.22
N SER A 119 7.73 -0.85 -2.52
CA SER A 119 8.84 -0.21 -3.25
C SER A 119 8.51 0.07 -4.71
N LEU A 120 7.77 -0.83 -5.37
CA LEU A 120 7.33 -0.65 -6.75
C LEU A 120 6.43 0.58 -6.89
N ALA A 121 5.46 0.78 -5.99
CA ALA A 121 4.64 1.99 -5.96
C ALA A 121 5.48 3.25 -5.77
N PHE A 122 6.45 3.20 -4.85
CA PHE A 122 7.33 4.34 -4.58
C PHE A 122 8.18 4.71 -5.80
N GLU A 123 8.71 3.70 -6.50
CA GLU A 123 9.48 3.90 -7.73
C GLU A 123 8.62 4.39 -8.90
N LEU A 124 7.41 3.86 -9.08
CA LEU A 124 6.46 4.36 -10.09
C LEU A 124 6.10 5.84 -9.84
N ALA A 125 5.93 6.22 -8.57
CA ALA A 125 5.53 7.56 -8.19
C ALA A 125 6.65 8.62 -8.34
N THR A 126 7.91 8.20 -8.21
CA THR A 126 9.05 9.12 -8.08
C THR A 126 10.12 8.99 -9.15
N GLY A 127 10.14 7.86 -9.88
CA GLY A 127 11.23 7.47 -10.77
C GLY A 127 12.52 7.06 -10.05
N MET A 128 12.55 7.06 -8.71
CA MET A 128 13.72 6.62 -7.95
C MET A 128 13.78 5.10 -7.87
N ARG A 129 14.93 4.52 -8.24
CA ARG A 129 15.20 3.08 -8.16
C ARG A 129 15.28 2.60 -6.71
N THR A 130 14.14 2.19 -6.18
CA THR A 130 13.99 1.69 -4.81
C THR A 130 13.57 0.23 -4.78
N ALA A 131 13.01 -0.29 -5.87
CA ALA A 131 12.81 -1.71 -6.06
C ALA A 131 14.11 -2.39 -6.50
N ASN A 132 14.25 -3.66 -6.13
CA ASN A 132 15.35 -4.53 -6.52
C ASN A 132 14.83 -5.96 -6.74
N GLN A 133 15.70 -6.88 -7.14
CA GLN A 133 15.30 -8.26 -7.44
C GLN A 133 14.65 -9.01 -6.28
N GLN A 134 14.92 -8.60 -5.04
CA GLN A 134 14.36 -9.18 -3.81
C GLN A 134 13.14 -8.40 -3.30
N SER A 135 12.66 -7.40 -4.05
CA SER A 135 11.44 -6.68 -3.68
C SER A 135 10.22 -7.57 -3.90
N ASP A 136 9.27 -7.47 -2.98
CA ASP A 136 7.96 -8.11 -3.11
C ASP A 136 7.06 -7.25 -4.04
N ILE A 137 6.01 -7.86 -4.60
CA ILE A 137 4.93 -7.11 -5.27
C ILE A 137 3.80 -6.94 -4.25
N ASP A 138 3.73 -5.77 -3.61
CA ASP A 138 2.69 -5.46 -2.62
C ASP A 138 1.45 -4.85 -3.28
N LEU A 139 0.30 -5.50 -3.15
CA LEU A 139 -0.99 -5.03 -3.70
C LEU A 139 -2.02 -4.81 -2.59
N ARG A 140 -2.96 -3.90 -2.82
CA ARG A 140 -4.18 -3.79 -2.03
C ARG A 140 -5.43 -3.91 -2.91
N ILE A 141 -6.47 -4.55 -2.39
CA ILE A 141 -7.81 -4.60 -2.98
C ILE A 141 -8.73 -3.76 -2.09
N LEU A 142 -9.42 -2.79 -2.66
CA LEU A 142 -10.43 -2.03 -1.93
C LEU A 142 -11.74 -2.83 -1.88
N ALA A 143 -12.12 -3.31 -0.69
CA ALA A 143 -13.31 -4.12 -0.47
C ALA A 143 -14.21 -3.49 0.61
N PRO A 144 -14.94 -2.40 0.30
CA PRO A 144 -15.87 -1.80 1.25
C PRO A 144 -17.02 -2.74 1.63
N THR A 145 -17.29 -3.76 0.81
CA THR A 145 -18.27 -4.82 1.05
C THR A 145 -17.59 -6.20 0.95
N PRO A 146 -18.17 -7.25 1.58
CA PRO A 146 -17.65 -8.61 1.49
C PRO A 146 -17.40 -9.07 0.05
N LEU A 147 -16.24 -9.69 -0.15
CA LEU A 147 -15.90 -10.34 -1.42
C LEU A 147 -16.48 -11.76 -1.43
N ASP A 148 -16.86 -12.23 -2.61
CA ASP A 148 -17.15 -13.65 -2.82
C ASP A 148 -15.87 -14.46 -2.61
N LYS A 149 -15.87 -15.36 -1.61
CA LYS A 149 -14.69 -16.13 -1.22
C LYS A 149 -14.25 -17.11 -2.30
N GLN A 150 -15.17 -17.65 -3.10
CA GLN A 150 -14.84 -18.50 -4.24
C GLN A 150 -14.14 -17.68 -5.33
N ARG A 151 -14.71 -16.53 -5.72
CA ARG A 151 -14.07 -15.66 -6.73
C ARG A 151 -12.70 -15.16 -6.27
N ALA A 152 -12.56 -14.82 -5.00
CA ALA A 152 -11.27 -14.41 -4.42
C ALA A 152 -10.24 -15.55 -4.40
N SER A 153 -10.70 -16.80 -4.19
CA SER A 153 -9.87 -18.00 -4.29
C SER A 153 -9.36 -18.22 -5.71
N GLU A 154 -10.24 -18.10 -6.71
CA GLU A 154 -9.88 -18.20 -8.13
C GLU A 154 -8.86 -17.12 -8.53
N LEU A 155 -9.07 -15.87 -8.10
CA LEU A 155 -8.11 -14.77 -8.29
C LEU A 155 -6.75 -15.14 -7.67
N ALA A 156 -6.75 -15.57 -6.40
CA ALA A 156 -5.51 -15.94 -5.71
C ALA A 156 -4.78 -17.08 -6.42
N GLN A 157 -5.51 -18.06 -6.97
CA GLN A 157 -4.93 -19.15 -7.74
C GLN A 157 -4.26 -18.63 -9.02
N GLN A 158 -4.89 -17.73 -9.78
CA GLN A 158 -4.25 -17.11 -10.95
C GLN A 158 -2.99 -16.32 -10.57
N LEU A 159 -3.03 -15.57 -9.47
CA LEU A 159 -1.85 -14.83 -9.01
C LEU A 159 -0.70 -15.74 -8.58
N THR A 160 -0.97 -16.97 -8.13
CA THR A 160 0.08 -17.94 -7.76
C THR A 160 0.82 -18.54 -8.95
N THR A 161 0.31 -18.42 -10.17
CA THR A 161 1.00 -18.91 -11.39
C THR A 161 2.02 -17.91 -11.92
N LEU A 162 2.04 -16.69 -11.38
CA LEU A 162 2.97 -15.63 -11.79
C LEU A 162 4.39 -15.90 -11.27
N ALA A 163 5.39 -15.43 -12.03
CA ALA A 163 6.80 -15.60 -11.67
C ALA A 163 7.17 -14.89 -10.35
N GLN A 164 6.65 -13.68 -10.14
CA GLN A 164 6.69 -13.01 -8.85
C GLN A 164 5.29 -13.04 -8.23
N ARG A 165 5.13 -13.84 -7.18
CA ARG A 165 3.86 -13.91 -6.45
C ARG A 165 3.63 -12.59 -5.70
N PRO A 166 2.49 -11.91 -5.91
CA PRO A 166 2.18 -10.70 -5.14
C PRO A 166 1.66 -11.01 -3.74
N ASP A 167 1.99 -10.14 -2.81
CA ASP A 167 1.40 -10.05 -1.49
C ASP A 167 0.16 -9.15 -1.56
N VAL A 168 -1.02 -9.76 -1.47
CA VAL A 168 -2.30 -9.05 -1.60
C VAL A 168 -2.93 -8.83 -0.23
N GLN A 169 -3.20 -7.57 0.10
CA GLN A 169 -4.03 -7.19 1.24
C GLN A 169 -5.43 -6.80 0.78
N ILE A 170 -6.46 -7.19 1.54
CA ILE A 170 -7.82 -6.71 1.37
C ILE A 170 -8.03 -5.57 2.36
N GLU A 171 -8.41 -4.40 1.85
CA GLU A 171 -8.69 -3.18 2.61
C GLU A 171 -10.20 -3.05 2.86
N THR A 172 -10.59 -2.94 4.12
CA THR A 172 -11.98 -2.77 4.57
C THR A 172 -12.10 -1.59 5.54
N ALA A 173 -13.32 -1.31 6.00
CA ALA A 173 -13.54 -0.27 7.01
C ALA A 173 -12.83 -0.56 8.35
N LEU A 174 -12.49 -1.82 8.65
CA LEU A 174 -11.81 -2.22 9.88
C LEU A 174 -10.28 -2.11 9.79
N GLY A 175 -9.74 -2.08 8.59
CA GLY A 175 -8.31 -2.12 8.31
C GLY A 175 -8.00 -3.07 7.16
N ALA A 176 -6.78 -3.60 7.15
CA ALA A 176 -6.34 -4.52 6.10
C ALA A 176 -5.98 -5.90 6.65
N PHE A 177 -6.29 -6.94 5.90
CA PHE A 177 -5.87 -8.32 6.20
C PHE A 177 -5.32 -9.00 4.95
N ALA A 178 -4.55 -10.07 5.11
CA ALA A 178 -3.96 -10.77 3.97
C ALA A 178 -5.01 -11.64 3.26
N LEU A 179 -5.11 -11.54 1.92
CA LEU A 179 -5.98 -12.40 1.11
C LEU A 179 -5.65 -13.88 1.33
N SER A 180 -4.36 -14.21 1.36
CA SER A 180 -3.88 -15.58 1.54
C SER A 180 -4.30 -16.18 2.89
N GLU A 181 -4.25 -15.39 3.96
CA GLU A 181 -4.68 -15.80 5.30
C GLU A 181 -6.18 -16.05 5.33
N TRP A 182 -6.97 -15.12 4.79
CA TRP A 182 -8.43 -15.23 4.76
C TRP A 182 -8.94 -16.44 3.98
N LEU A 183 -8.26 -16.81 2.89
CA LEU A 183 -8.60 -17.99 2.10
C LEU A 183 -8.23 -19.31 2.80
N GLN A 184 -7.21 -19.33 3.65
CA GLN A 184 -6.73 -20.54 4.34
C GLN A 184 -7.45 -20.80 5.67
N THR A 185 -7.97 -19.76 6.32
CA THR A 185 -8.66 -19.90 7.61
C THR A 185 -10.17 -20.11 7.45
N SER A 186 -10.72 -20.98 8.29
CA SER A 186 -12.16 -21.14 8.51
C SER A 186 -12.69 -20.26 9.64
N GLY A 187 -11.81 -19.54 10.34
CA GLY A 187 -12.12 -18.72 11.50
C GLY A 187 -11.66 -17.27 11.31
N SER A 188 -11.02 -16.73 12.33
CA SER A 188 -10.60 -15.33 12.33
C SER A 188 -9.37 -15.07 11.47
N VAL A 189 -9.28 -13.84 10.94
CA VAL A 189 -8.10 -13.27 10.27
C VAL A 189 -7.51 -12.14 11.10
N MET A 190 -6.21 -11.91 10.96
CA MET A 190 -5.53 -10.78 11.57
C MET A 190 -5.76 -9.49 10.78
N ILE A 191 -6.55 -8.58 11.34
CA ILE A 191 -6.75 -7.24 10.81
C ILE A 191 -5.66 -6.31 11.33
N LYS A 192 -4.92 -5.71 10.41
CA LYS A 192 -4.02 -4.57 10.66
C LYS A 192 -4.86 -3.30 10.67
N SER A 193 -5.21 -2.82 11.85
CA SER A 193 -5.98 -1.59 12.02
C SER A 193 -5.11 -0.40 12.42
N ASN A 194 -5.72 0.78 12.48
CA ASN A 194 -5.07 1.98 13.02
C ASN A 194 -4.77 1.86 14.52
N GLN A 195 -5.56 1.09 15.26
CA GLN A 195 -5.37 0.88 16.71
C GLN A 195 -4.44 -0.29 17.04
N GLY A 196 -3.83 -0.90 16.01
CA GLY A 196 -3.02 -2.11 16.15
C GLY A 196 -3.73 -3.36 15.60
N PRO A 197 -3.01 -4.50 15.58
CA PRO A 197 -3.54 -5.74 15.05
C PRO A 197 -4.59 -6.37 15.98
N PHE A 198 -5.66 -6.93 15.42
CA PHE A 198 -6.64 -7.73 16.16
C PHE A 198 -7.22 -8.85 15.28
N LEU A 199 -7.73 -9.91 15.90
CA LEU A 199 -8.39 -11.02 15.19
C LEU A 199 -9.88 -10.72 15.01
N SER A 200 -10.42 -11.00 13.82
CA SER A 200 -11.86 -10.89 13.55
C SER A 200 -12.36 -12.06 12.69
N ALA A 201 -13.51 -12.62 13.06
CA ALA A 201 -14.20 -13.64 12.27
C ALA A 201 -14.95 -13.06 11.07
N ASN A 202 -15.29 -11.76 11.09
CA ASN A 202 -15.98 -11.06 10.03
C ASN A 202 -15.24 -9.74 9.70
N PRO A 203 -14.29 -9.76 8.76
CA PRO A 203 -13.40 -8.61 8.56
C PRO A 203 -14.05 -7.41 7.83
N TRP A 204 -15.36 -7.46 7.58
CA TRP A 204 -16.15 -6.37 7.03
C TRP A 204 -17.12 -5.73 8.03
N GLN A 205 -17.28 -6.30 9.22
CA GLN A 205 -18.20 -5.78 10.25
C GLN A 205 -17.52 -5.81 11.62
N THR A 206 -17.70 -4.76 12.41
CA THR A 206 -17.29 -4.79 13.81
C THR A 206 -18.08 -5.89 14.52
N ASP A 207 -17.41 -6.65 15.40
CA ASP A 207 -18.08 -7.54 16.35
C ASP A 207 -18.80 -6.66 17.40
N SER A 208 -19.86 -5.96 16.99
CA SER A 208 -20.77 -5.09 17.76
C SER A 208 -21.83 -4.57 16.77
N GLU A 209 -23.13 -4.89 16.85
CA GLU A 209 -23.99 -5.46 17.91
C GLU A 209 -24.60 -6.82 17.54
#